data_AF-A0ABD2P484-F1
#
_entry.id   AF-A0ABD2P484-F1
#
_cell.length_a   1.000
_cell.length_b   1.000
_cell.length_c   1.000
_cell.angle_alpha   90.00
_cell.angle_beta   90.00
_cell.angle_gamma   90.00
#
_symmetry.space_group_name_H-M   'P 1'
#
loop_
_entity.id
_entity.type
_entity.pdbx_description
1 polymer ?
#
loop_
_entity_poly.entity_id
_entity_poly.type
_entity_poly.pdbx_seq_one_letter_code
_entity_poly.pdbx_strand_id
1 'polypeptide(L)'
;MSSVPGYKLISHFSRSSPYGGSCVYASSELNFEDIPEVKKLGVENHSEICAFVDKTLKLIVVSVYRPPSRDFQAFIDSEFIATGIIFRGFRVIVCGDFNIDLDKYSAKRSRWLDMMMSFNLSPKIHDYTYIV
;
A
#
# COMPACT_ATOMS: atom_id res chain seq x y z
N MET A 1 12.09 -14.95 8.20
CA MET A 1 11.81 -14.04 7.07
C MET A 1 12.29 -14.69 5.81
N SER A 2 11.47 -14.69 4.76
CA SER A 2 11.82 -15.25 3.45
C SER A 2 12.92 -14.40 2.81
N SER A 3 13.91 -15.02 2.18
CA SER A 3 14.91 -14.30 1.37
C SER A 3 14.59 -14.49 -0.11
N VAL A 4 14.67 -13.40 -0.88
CA VAL A 4 14.51 -13.45 -2.33
C VAL A 4 15.87 -13.10 -2.95
N PRO A 5 16.57 -14.04 -3.61
CA PRO A 5 17.90 -13.80 -4.16
C PRO A 5 17.93 -12.58 -5.09
N GLY A 6 18.92 -11.70 -4.89
CA GLY A 6 19.04 -10.45 -5.65
C GLY A 6 18.21 -9.29 -5.07
N TYR A 7 17.34 -9.53 -4.09
CA TYR A 7 16.49 -8.51 -3.49
C TYR A 7 16.71 -8.37 -1.99
N LYS A 8 16.49 -7.15 -1.48
CA LYS A 8 16.53 -6.81 -0.06
C LYS A 8 15.13 -6.46 0.41
N LEU A 9 14.76 -6.95 1.59
CA LEU A 9 13.56 -6.49 2.27
C LEU A 9 13.79 -5.05 2.74
N ILE A 10 12.97 -4.11 2.28
CA ILE A 10 13.12 -2.69 2.61
C ILE A 10 12.16 -2.29 3.71
N SER A 11 10.89 -2.67 3.59
CA SER A 11 9.85 -2.36 4.59
C SER A 11 8.85 -3.51 4.69
N HIS A 12 8.26 -3.67 5.86
CA HIS A 12 7.21 -4.65 6.09
C HIS A 12 6.29 -4.23 7.24
N PHE A 13 5.08 -4.75 7.20
CA PHE A 13 4.15 -4.81 8.32
C PHE A 13 3.83 -6.29 8.57
N SER A 14 3.99 -6.74 9.82
CA SER A 14 3.73 -8.12 10.22
C SER A 14 2.75 -8.15 11.37
N ARG A 15 1.79 -9.07 11.29
CA ARG A 15 0.79 -9.29 12.34
C ARG A 15 1.40 -10.05 13.51
N SER A 16 0.78 -9.88 14.68
CA SER A 16 0.97 -10.79 15.82
C SER A 16 0.22 -12.12 15.62
N SER A 17 -0.89 -12.08 14.90
CA SER A 17 -1.67 -13.26 14.51
C SER A 17 -1.11 -13.98 13.25
N PRO A 18 -1.34 -15.29 13.10
CA PRO A 18 -0.93 -16.01 11.90
C PRO A 18 -1.71 -15.53 10.67
N TYR A 19 -1.02 -15.49 9.53
CA TYR A 19 -1.49 -15.09 8.20
C TYR A 19 -1.73 -13.59 8.01
N GLY A 20 -1.25 -13.05 6.89
CA GLY A 20 -1.30 -11.64 6.54
C GLY A 20 0.07 -10.96 6.67
N GLY A 21 0.04 -9.64 6.54
CA GLY A 21 1.18 -8.76 6.41
C GLY A 21 1.33 -8.20 5.00
N SER A 22 2.10 -7.14 4.91
CA SER A 22 2.54 -6.52 3.66
C SER A 22 4.05 -6.35 3.74
N CYS A 23 4.76 -6.57 2.65
CA CYS A 23 6.20 -6.36 2.62
C CYS A 23 6.64 -5.94 1.23
N VAL A 24 7.74 -5.22 1.16
CA VAL A 24 8.35 -4.88 -0.13
C VAL A 24 9.82 -5.23 -0.17
N TYR A 25 10.16 -5.94 -1.24
CA TYR A 25 11.51 -6.25 -1.65
C TYR A 25 11.91 -5.35 -2.80
N ALA A 26 13.14 -4.86 -2.78
CA ALA A 26 13.71 -4.11 -3.89
C ALA A 26 15.02 -4.74 -4.35
N SER A 27 15.37 -4.55 -5.63
CA SER A 27 16.65 -4.98 -6.17
C SER A 27 17.79 -4.47 -5.29
N SER A 28 18.76 -5.34 -5.02
CA SER A 28 19.92 -5.02 -4.18
C SER A 28 20.78 -3.89 -4.75
N GLU A 29 20.63 -3.61 -6.04
CA GLU A 29 21.32 -2.56 -6.81
C GLU A 29 20.66 -1.18 -6.68
N LEU A 30 19.39 -1.14 -6.25
CA LEU A 30 18.64 0.11 -6.09
C LEU A 30 18.74 0.62 -4.66
N ASN A 31 18.78 1.94 -4.51
CA ASN A 31 18.90 2.59 -3.22
C ASN A 31 17.52 3.06 -2.71
N PHE A 32 16.83 2.14 -2.04
CA PHE A 32 15.55 2.43 -1.40
C PHE A 32 15.69 2.52 0.11
N GLU A 33 14.97 3.46 0.71
CA GLU A 33 14.92 3.69 2.16
C GLU A 33 13.49 3.43 2.68
N ASP A 34 13.35 2.79 3.85
CA ASP A 34 12.05 2.64 4.54
C ASP A 34 11.45 4.02 4.86
N ILE A 35 10.11 4.10 4.94
CA ILE A 35 9.38 5.24 5.49
C ILE A 35 8.63 4.77 6.75
N PRO A 36 9.30 4.78 7.93
CA PRO A 36 8.73 4.23 9.16
C PRO A 36 7.44 4.92 9.60
N GLU A 37 7.24 6.18 9.24
CA GLU A 37 6.03 6.96 9.53
C GLU A 37 4.80 6.35 8.88
N VAL A 38 4.93 5.83 7.65
CA VAL A 38 3.83 5.16 6.95
C VAL A 38 3.52 3.83 7.63
N LYS A 39 4.55 3.04 7.95
CA LYS A 39 4.40 1.75 8.62
C LYS A 39 3.65 1.86 9.97
N LYS A 40 3.85 2.95 10.72
CA LYS A 40 3.16 3.22 12.00
C LYS A 40 1.66 3.44 11.85
N LEU A 41 1.17 3.72 10.64
CA LEU A 41 -0.26 3.85 10.35
C LEU A 41 -0.93 2.51 10.10
N GLY A 42 -0.14 1.43 10.01
CA GLY A 42 -0.69 0.09 9.84
C GLY A 42 -1.51 -0.32 11.05
N VAL A 43 -2.71 -0.82 10.78
CA VAL A 43 -3.63 -1.34 11.77
C VAL A 43 -3.80 -2.82 11.46
N GLU A 44 -3.29 -3.67 12.36
CA GLU A 44 -3.38 -5.12 12.20
C GLU A 44 -4.84 -5.54 11.91
N ASN A 45 -5.04 -6.41 10.92
CA ASN A 45 -6.36 -6.86 10.47
C ASN A 45 -7.24 -5.77 9.82
N HIS A 46 -6.76 -4.56 9.56
CA HIS A 46 -7.57 -3.51 8.92
C HIS A 46 -6.85 -2.87 7.74
N SER A 47 -5.58 -2.53 7.91
CA SER A 47 -4.75 -1.89 6.90
C SER A 47 -3.29 -2.20 7.16
N GLU A 48 -2.72 -3.12 6.40
CA GLU A 48 -1.33 -3.54 6.53
C GLU A 48 -0.51 -2.79 5.49
N ILE A 49 0.08 -1.69 5.94
CA ILE A 49 0.74 -0.72 5.09
C ILE A 49 2.23 -0.62 5.42
N CYS A 50 3.05 -0.55 4.37
CA CYS A 50 4.45 -0.21 4.46
C CYS A 50 4.87 0.55 3.20
N ALA A 51 5.97 1.29 3.28
CA ALA A 51 6.41 2.12 2.16
C ALA A 51 7.92 2.29 2.15
N PHE A 52 8.44 2.63 0.98
CA PHE A 52 9.83 2.96 0.78
C PHE A 52 10.00 4.03 -0.30
N VAL A 53 11.15 4.69 -0.30
CA VAL A 53 11.47 5.81 -1.18
C VAL A 53 12.80 5.61 -1.88
N ASP A 54 12.85 5.95 -3.17
CA ASP A 54 14.08 6.25 -3.89
C ASP A 54 14.14 7.76 -4.14
N LYS A 55 15.08 8.43 -3.48
CA LYS A 55 15.28 9.88 -3.59
C LYS A 55 15.90 10.29 -4.93
N THR A 56 16.67 9.41 -5.56
CA THR A 56 17.28 9.64 -6.88
C THR A 56 16.21 9.64 -7.96
N LEU A 57 15.31 8.66 -7.93
CA LEU A 57 14.18 8.55 -8.86
C LEU A 57 13.00 9.46 -8.48
N LYS A 58 13.04 10.09 -7.30
CA LYS A 58 11.90 10.78 -6.68
C LYS A 58 10.65 9.92 -6.75
N LEU A 59 10.77 8.67 -6.31
CA LEU A 59 9.72 7.67 -6.35
C LEU A 59 9.44 7.15 -4.94
N ILE A 60 8.18 7.13 -4.54
CA ILE A 60 7.70 6.45 -3.35
C ILE A 60 6.80 5.30 -3.80
N VAL A 61 6.99 4.14 -3.19
CA VAL A 61 6.12 2.99 -3.38
C VAL A 61 5.53 2.59 -2.03
N VAL A 62 4.22 2.43 -2.02
CA VAL A 62 3.44 2.02 -0.85
C VAL A 62 2.79 0.69 -1.16
N SER A 63 2.99 -0.28 -0.28
CA SER A 63 2.35 -1.59 -0.35
C SER A 63 1.32 -1.73 0.74
N VAL A 64 0.10 -2.04 0.35
CA VAL A 64 -1.08 -2.04 1.21
C VAL A 64 -1.80 -3.37 1.08
N TYR A 65 -2.16 -3.96 2.20
CA TYR A 65 -3.07 -5.10 2.21
C TYR A 65 -4.24 -4.81 3.16
N ARG A 66 -5.46 -4.85 2.61
CA ARG A 66 -6.71 -4.77 3.38
C ARG A 66 -7.42 -6.11 3.29
N PRO A 67 -7.71 -6.78 4.42
CA PRO A 67 -8.53 -7.99 4.40
C PRO A 67 -10.01 -7.69 4.05
N PRO A 68 -10.73 -8.59 3.36
CA PRO A 68 -12.04 -8.30 2.78
C PRO A 68 -13.13 -7.96 3.81
N SER A 69 -13.17 -8.69 4.94
CA SER A 69 -14.26 -8.64 5.93
C SER A 69 -14.06 -7.61 7.06
N ARG A 70 -13.08 -6.72 6.92
CA ARG A 70 -12.63 -5.83 8.00
C ARG A 70 -13.10 -4.40 7.78
N ASP A 71 -13.04 -3.61 8.86
CA ASP A 71 -13.57 -2.24 8.89
C ASP A 71 -12.95 -1.39 7.76
N PHE A 72 -13.81 -0.95 6.85
CA PHE A 72 -13.44 -0.14 5.71
C PHE A 72 -13.09 1.30 6.10
N GLN A 73 -13.68 1.83 7.17
CA GLN A 73 -13.41 3.19 7.66
C GLN A 73 -11.99 3.29 8.21
N ALA A 74 -11.61 2.35 9.08
CA ALA A 74 -10.24 2.28 9.62
C ALA A 74 -9.18 2.20 8.51
N PHE A 75 -9.49 1.45 7.44
CA PHE A 75 -8.65 1.40 6.25
C PHE A 75 -8.53 2.77 5.56
N ILE A 76 -9.66 3.42 5.24
CA ILE A 76 -9.67 4.74 4.58
C ILE A 76 -8.90 5.79 5.40
N ASP A 77 -9.08 5.81 6.72
CA ASP A 77 -8.40 6.79 7.58
C ASP A 77 -6.88 6.59 7.58
N SER A 78 -6.42 5.33 7.66
CA SER A 78 -4.99 5.00 7.59
C SER A 78 -4.38 5.36 6.22
N GLU A 79 -5.07 5.05 5.12
CA GLU A 79 -4.63 5.33 3.76
C GLU A 79 -4.59 6.83 3.47
N PHE A 80 -5.59 7.59 3.94
CA PHE A 80 -5.63 9.03 3.78
C PHE A 80 -4.43 9.71 4.43
N ILE A 81 -4.12 9.33 5.69
CA ILE A 81 -2.96 9.87 6.41
C ILE A 81 -1.67 9.45 5.71
N ALA A 82 -1.54 8.17 5.31
CA ALA A 82 -0.35 7.67 4.64
C ALA A 82 -0.09 8.41 3.32
N THR A 83 -1.14 8.58 2.51
CA THR A 83 -1.07 9.29 1.22
C THR A 83 -0.73 10.76 1.42
N GLY A 84 -1.28 11.40 2.45
CA GLY A 84 -0.90 12.77 2.83
C GLY A 84 0.56 12.92 3.25
N ILE A 85 1.15 11.91 3.93
CA ILE A 85 2.57 11.94 4.33
C ILE A 85 3.48 11.88 3.11
N ILE A 86 3.19 10.99 2.16
CA ILE A 86 4.05 10.70 1.02
C ILE A 86 3.89 11.68 -0.15
N PHE A 87 2.77 12.41 -0.21
CA PHE A 87 2.52 13.38 -1.26
C PHE A 87 3.36 14.67 -1.06
N ARG A 88 4.65 14.62 -1.40
CA ARG A 88 5.63 15.70 -1.20
C ARG A 88 6.51 15.96 -2.43
N GLY A 89 5.93 16.01 -3.62
CA GLY A 89 6.68 16.22 -4.88
C GLY A 89 7.44 14.99 -5.40
N PHE A 90 7.15 13.82 -4.84
CA PHE A 90 7.58 12.52 -5.34
C PHE A 90 6.49 11.95 -6.26
N ARG A 91 6.90 11.13 -7.23
CA ARG A 91 5.99 10.20 -7.90
C ARG A 91 5.60 9.14 -6.89
N VAL A 92 4.32 8.81 -6.81
CA VAL A 92 3.80 7.85 -5.83
C VAL A 92 3.14 6.70 -6.56
N ILE A 93 3.49 5.48 -6.17
CA ILE A 93 2.80 4.25 -6.56
C ILE A 93 2.20 3.66 -5.28
N VAL A 94 0.88 3.49 -5.26
CA VAL A 94 0.19 2.73 -4.23
C VAL A 94 -0.26 1.42 -4.85
N CYS A 95 0.13 0.30 -4.27
CA CYS A 95 -0.15 -1.03 -4.78
C CYS A 95 -0.45 -2.02 -3.66
N GLY A 96 -0.97 -3.18 -4.04
CA GLY A 96 -1.29 -4.29 -3.15
C GLY A 96 -2.71 -4.79 -3.35
N ASP A 97 -3.24 -5.47 -2.34
CA ASP A 97 -4.59 -6.04 -2.39
C ASP A 97 -5.52 -5.29 -1.42
N PHE A 98 -6.38 -4.47 -2.00
CA PHE A 98 -7.33 -3.65 -1.26
C PHE A 98 -8.63 -4.41 -0.92
N ASN A 99 -8.87 -5.58 -1.53
CA ASN A 99 -10.16 -6.28 -1.48
C ASN A 99 -11.36 -5.34 -1.74
N ILE A 100 -11.22 -4.48 -2.76
CA ILE A 100 -12.27 -3.60 -3.28
C ILE A 100 -12.50 -3.99 -4.75
N ASP A 101 -13.72 -4.37 -5.08
CA ASP A 101 -14.11 -4.61 -6.47
C ASP A 101 -14.24 -3.26 -7.19
N LEU A 102 -13.35 -3.02 -8.15
CA LEU A 102 -13.27 -1.77 -8.89
C LEU A 102 -14.06 -1.79 -10.21
N ASP A 103 -14.68 -2.91 -10.56
CA ASP A 103 -15.57 -3.00 -11.73
C ASP A 103 -17.03 -2.88 -11.32
N LYS A 104 -17.38 -3.36 -10.14
CA LYS A 104 -18.72 -3.18 -9.60
C LYS A 104 -18.85 -1.83 -8.92
N TYR A 105 -19.82 -1.04 -9.38
CA TYR A 105 -20.19 0.18 -8.68
C TYR A 105 -20.59 -0.14 -7.23
N SER A 106 -19.94 0.54 -6.28
CA SER A 106 -20.26 0.44 -4.86
C SER A 106 -19.82 1.71 -4.14
N ALA A 107 -20.45 2.02 -2.99
CA ALA A 107 -20.05 3.15 -2.16
C ALA A 107 -18.58 3.05 -1.70
N LYS A 108 -18.09 1.83 -1.43
CA LYS A 108 -16.69 1.58 -1.06
C LYS A 108 -15.74 1.92 -2.20
N ARG A 109 -16.05 1.47 -3.42
CA ARG A 109 -15.30 1.80 -4.64
C ARG A 109 -15.23 3.30 -4.86
N SER A 110 -16.38 3.97 -4.92
CA SER A 110 -16.44 5.42 -5.18
C SER A 110 -15.64 6.18 -4.12
N ARG A 111 -15.84 5.87 -2.84
CA ARG A 111 -15.13 6.55 -1.76
C ARG A 111 -13.61 6.39 -1.82
N TRP A 112 -13.13 5.18 -2.13
CA TRP A 112 -11.69 4.94 -2.26
C TRP A 112 -11.11 5.63 -3.50
N LEU A 113 -11.81 5.58 -4.65
CA LEU A 113 -11.38 6.28 -5.86
C LEU A 113 -11.34 7.80 -5.64
N ASP A 114 -12.36 8.38 -5.02
CA ASP A 114 -12.42 9.83 -4.74
C ASP A 114 -11.27 10.26 -3.83
N MET A 115 -10.94 9.45 -2.82
CA MET A 115 -9.77 9.66 -1.97
C MET A 115 -8.47 9.64 -2.78
N MET A 116 -8.25 8.61 -3.61
CA MET A 116 -7.04 8.51 -4.42
C MET A 116 -6.93 9.67 -5.42
N MET A 117 -8.03 10.03 -6.08
CA MET A 117 -8.08 11.17 -7.01
C MET A 117 -7.79 12.50 -6.32
N SER A 118 -8.16 12.68 -5.04
CA SER A 118 -7.83 13.88 -4.28
C SER A 118 -6.31 14.10 -4.11
N PHE A 119 -5.52 13.03 -4.21
CA PHE A 119 -4.05 13.06 -4.24
C PHE A 119 -3.47 12.90 -5.66
N ASN A 120 -4.26 13.18 -6.70
CA ASN A 120 -3.85 13.03 -8.10
C ASN A 120 -3.37 11.60 -8.46
N LEU A 121 -3.85 10.60 -7.74
CA LEU A 121 -3.61 9.19 -8.04
C LEU A 121 -4.76 8.66 -8.90
N SER A 122 -4.42 7.90 -9.94
CA SER A 122 -5.39 7.25 -10.81
C SER A 122 -5.10 5.75 -10.89
N PRO A 123 -6.13 4.89 -10.92
CA PRO A 123 -5.93 3.45 -11.02
C PRO A 123 -5.25 3.09 -12.35
N LYS A 124 -4.27 2.19 -12.29
CA LYS A 124 -3.57 1.61 -13.45
C LYS A 124 -3.78 0.09 -13.50
N ILE A 125 -5.02 -0.33 -13.26
CA ILE A 125 -5.40 -1.74 -13.24
C ILE A 125 -5.57 -2.21 -14.67
N HIS A 126 -4.84 -3.26 -15.02
CA HIS A 126 -4.90 -3.88 -16.33
C HIS A 126 -5.68 -5.21 -16.29
N ASP A 127 -5.60 -5.92 -15.16
CA ASP A 127 -6.25 -7.21 -14.92
C ASP A 127 -6.50 -7.42 -13.42
N TYR A 128 -7.38 -8.38 -13.11
CA TYR A 128 -7.69 -8.76 -11.74
C TYR A 128 -6.54 -9.51 -11.07
N THR A 129 -6.30 -9.22 -9.79
CA THR A 129 -5.43 -10.05 -8.95
C THR A 129 -6.13 -11.30 -8.42
N TYR A 130 -7.46 -11.31 -8.35
CA TYR A 130 -8.31 -12.46 -8.02
C TYR A 130 -9.76 -12.23 -8.50
N ILE A 131 -10.39 -13.23 -9.13
CA ILE A 131 -11.81 -13.22 -9.52
C ILE A 131 -12.51 -14.36 -8.77
N VAL A 132 -13.69 -14.08 -8.20
CA VAL A 132 -14.56 -15.09 -7.57
C VAL A 132 -15.64 -15.53 -8.56
#